data_AF-A0A842RQH8-F1
#
_entry.id   AF-A0A842RQH8-F1
#
_cell.length_a   1.000
_cell.length_b   1.000
_cell.length_c   1.000
_cell.angle_alpha   90.00
_cell.angle_beta   90.00
_cell.angle_gamma   90.00
#
_symmetry.space_group_name_H-M   'P 1'
#
loop_
_entity.id
_entity.type
_entity.pdbx_description
1 polymer ?
#
loop_
_entity_poly.entity_id
_entity_poly.type
_entity_poly.pdbx_seq_one_letter_code
_entity_poly.pdbx_strand_id
1 'polypeptide(L)'
;INSEASTKGYLSEIASQKDFKNDIEMRQRWLKYHRIRHNEEAMKELKDMKEDKELAFQEKMIKDRRVDGYKAFRWDGAPILNGGQTTQFVVGAAQKETDLDLLNRIDWQYKKIDLRRAYFSSFIPIEGTPLGSKRAASLAREHRLYQTDWLLRIYHYKLDELKGILTEKGNLPRGDPKIHFARHYFEEHSLIDPNEASYQELLRVPGIGPISAKRIVNLRSKSFEFTRREQLKSVGVVLKRADPFLKINGRNQTTISDFFTKEPEKPIHEGV
;
A
#
# COMPACT_ATOMS: atom_id res chain seq x y z
N ILE A 1 21.12 4.06 -1.74
CA ILE A 1 19.80 4.71 -1.79
C ILE A 1 19.89 5.79 -2.84
N ASN A 2 19.08 5.73 -3.90
CA ASN A 2 19.06 6.79 -4.92
C ASN A 2 18.12 7.90 -4.44
N SER A 3 18.54 9.17 -4.53
CA SER A 3 17.64 10.31 -4.30
C SER A 3 16.87 10.59 -5.58
N GLU A 4 15.54 10.68 -5.47
CA GLU A 4 14.63 10.74 -6.61
C GLU A 4 13.68 11.94 -6.61
N ALA A 5 13.13 12.20 -7.79
CA ALA A 5 12.01 13.10 -8.02
C ALA A 5 10.85 12.31 -8.64
N SER A 6 9.62 12.74 -8.39
CA SER A 6 8.42 12.10 -8.93
C SER A 6 8.30 12.25 -10.46
N THR A 7 8.78 13.36 -11.03
CA THR A 7 8.76 13.63 -12.48
C THR A 7 10.05 14.27 -12.97
N LYS A 8 10.26 14.29 -14.30
CA LYS A 8 11.38 15.01 -14.95
C LYS A 8 11.34 16.51 -14.65
N GLY A 9 10.16 17.12 -14.69
CA GLY A 9 9.99 18.56 -14.39
C GLY A 9 10.43 18.88 -12.97
N TYR A 10 9.94 18.10 -11.99
CA TYR A 10 10.33 18.31 -10.60
C TYR A 10 11.81 18.02 -10.33
N LEU A 11 12.42 17.07 -11.06
CA LEU A 11 13.87 16.88 -10.98
C LEU A 11 14.62 18.14 -11.43
N SER A 12 14.20 18.74 -12.54
CA SER A 12 14.85 19.96 -13.05
C SER A 12 14.73 21.14 -12.10
N GLU A 13 13.65 21.24 -11.32
CA GLU A 13 13.47 22.27 -10.28
C GLU A 13 14.44 22.12 -9.10
N ILE A 14 14.74 20.88 -8.70
CA ILE A 14 15.53 20.62 -7.47
C ILE A 14 16.99 20.27 -7.75
N ALA A 15 17.30 19.82 -8.96
CA ALA A 15 18.63 19.38 -9.40
C ALA A 15 18.76 19.49 -10.92
N SER A 16 18.80 20.71 -11.44
CA SER A 16 18.87 21.01 -12.89
C SER A 16 20.02 20.31 -13.65
N GLN A 17 21.10 19.98 -12.95
CA GLN A 17 22.27 19.27 -13.48
C GLN A 17 22.05 17.76 -13.69
N LYS A 18 20.95 17.18 -13.18
CA LYS A 18 20.65 15.75 -13.34
C LYS A 18 19.69 15.51 -14.50
N ASP A 19 19.96 14.49 -15.30
CA ASP A 19 19.04 13.99 -16.31
C ASP A 19 18.18 12.84 -15.77
N PHE A 20 16.86 13.03 -15.82
CA PHE A 20 15.91 12.07 -15.26
C PHE A 20 16.00 10.69 -15.93
N LYS A 21 16.25 10.65 -17.24
CA LYS A 21 16.26 9.40 -18.00
C LYS A 21 17.56 8.63 -17.76
N ASN A 22 18.69 9.30 -17.83
CA ASN A 22 20.01 8.68 -17.77
C ASN A 22 20.43 8.45 -16.31
N ASP A 23 20.33 9.45 -15.44
CA ASP A 23 20.87 9.36 -14.08
C ASP A 23 19.99 8.56 -13.13
N ILE A 24 18.67 8.53 -13.40
CA ILE A 24 17.70 7.85 -12.56
C ILE A 24 17.16 6.60 -13.25
N GLU A 25 16.42 6.76 -14.35
CA GLU A 25 15.67 5.63 -14.93
C GLU A 25 16.60 4.53 -15.49
N MET A 26 17.59 4.91 -16.29
CA MET A 26 18.54 3.97 -16.89
C MET A 26 19.35 3.25 -15.82
N ARG A 27 19.84 3.97 -14.81
CA ARG A 27 20.52 3.37 -13.66
C ARG A 27 19.65 2.34 -12.94
N GLN A 28 18.39 2.65 -12.69
CA GLN A 28 17.44 1.73 -12.05
C GLN A 28 17.17 0.48 -12.88
N ARG A 29 17.02 0.64 -14.19
CA ARG A 29 16.86 -0.46 -15.13
C ARG A 29 18.10 -1.34 -15.18
N TRP A 30 19.28 -0.74 -15.19
CA TRP A 30 20.56 -1.44 -15.19
C TRP A 30 20.75 -2.25 -13.91
N LEU A 31 20.46 -1.68 -12.73
CA LEU A 31 20.48 -2.39 -11.46
C LEU A 31 19.50 -3.57 -11.45
N LYS A 32 18.28 -3.39 -11.98
CA LYS A 32 17.32 -4.49 -12.12
C LYS A 32 17.84 -5.58 -13.06
N TYR A 33 18.40 -5.20 -14.20
CA TYR A 33 18.97 -6.13 -15.18
C TYR A 33 20.08 -6.98 -14.55
N HIS A 34 21.04 -6.36 -13.89
CA HIS A 34 22.13 -7.08 -13.22
C HIS A 34 21.64 -8.04 -12.14
N ARG A 35 20.66 -7.62 -11.33
CA ARG A 35 20.05 -8.51 -10.33
C ARG A 35 19.38 -9.72 -10.97
N ILE A 36 18.61 -9.53 -12.05
CA ILE A 36 17.94 -10.64 -12.73
C ILE A 36 18.97 -11.62 -13.28
N ARG A 37 19.97 -11.11 -14.01
CA ARG A 37 21.04 -11.94 -14.59
C ARG A 37 21.80 -12.71 -13.52
N HIS A 38 22.16 -12.07 -12.41
CA HIS A 38 22.85 -12.75 -11.32
C HIS A 38 21.98 -13.85 -10.70
N ASN A 39 20.69 -13.58 -10.46
CA ASN A 39 19.79 -14.60 -9.93
C ASN A 39 19.63 -15.78 -10.91
N GLU A 40 19.63 -15.55 -12.22
CA GLU A 40 19.62 -16.61 -13.23
C GLU A 40 20.92 -17.44 -13.21
N GLU A 41 22.08 -16.78 -13.11
CA GLU A 41 23.39 -17.44 -13.00
C GLU A 41 23.47 -18.30 -11.72
N ALA A 42 23.09 -17.75 -10.58
CA ALA A 42 23.09 -18.46 -9.30
C ALA A 42 22.08 -19.62 -9.25
N MET A 43 20.89 -19.45 -9.84
CA MET A 43 19.92 -20.56 -9.99
C MET A 43 20.47 -21.70 -10.84
N LYS A 44 21.25 -21.38 -11.89
CA LYS A 44 21.91 -22.38 -12.73
C LYS A 44 22.98 -23.14 -11.94
N GLU A 45 23.84 -22.43 -11.20
CA GLU A 45 24.88 -23.05 -10.37
C GLU A 45 24.29 -24.00 -9.32
N LEU A 46 23.28 -23.56 -8.57
CA LEU A 46 22.62 -24.43 -7.57
C LEU A 46 22.00 -25.68 -8.20
N LYS A 47 21.45 -25.56 -9.42
CA LYS A 47 20.90 -26.68 -10.16
C LYS A 47 22.00 -27.66 -10.58
N ASP A 48 23.11 -27.15 -11.11
CA ASP A 48 24.24 -27.96 -11.57
C ASP A 48 24.90 -28.70 -10.39
N MET A 49 25.02 -28.03 -9.24
CA MET A 49 25.59 -28.60 -8.01
C MET A 49 24.61 -29.48 -7.21
N LYS A 50 23.32 -29.48 -7.57
CA LYS A 50 22.22 -30.17 -6.84
C LYS A 50 22.12 -29.78 -5.36
N GLU A 51 22.45 -28.52 -5.04
CA GLU A 51 22.56 -28.04 -3.66
C GLU A 51 21.22 -27.66 -3.02
N ASP A 52 20.19 -27.36 -3.83
CA ASP A 52 18.88 -26.96 -3.33
C ASP A 52 17.80 -27.99 -3.71
N LYS A 53 17.06 -28.47 -2.71
CA LYS A 53 15.95 -29.42 -2.86
C LYS A 53 14.64 -28.75 -3.30
N GLU A 54 14.57 -27.42 -3.22
CA GLU A 54 13.37 -26.63 -3.51
C GLU A 54 13.59 -25.60 -4.64
N LEU A 55 14.47 -25.87 -5.61
CA LEU A 55 14.77 -24.99 -6.75
C LEU A 55 13.51 -24.41 -7.44
N ALA A 56 12.48 -25.22 -7.65
CA ALA A 56 11.22 -24.78 -8.26
C ALA A 56 10.49 -23.72 -7.41
N PHE A 57 10.56 -23.84 -6.09
CA PHE A 57 10.02 -22.83 -5.17
C PHE A 57 10.84 -21.54 -5.27
N GLN A 58 12.17 -21.62 -5.35
CA GLN A 58 13.02 -20.43 -5.51
C GLN A 58 12.74 -19.70 -6.82
N GLU A 59 12.67 -20.43 -7.94
CA GLU A 59 12.34 -19.87 -9.24
C GLU A 59 10.98 -19.18 -9.22
N LYS A 60 9.99 -19.82 -8.59
CA LYS A 60 8.66 -19.25 -8.44
C LYS A 60 8.75 -17.95 -7.65
N MET A 61 9.41 -17.92 -6.49
CA MET A 61 9.56 -16.69 -5.72
C MET A 61 10.23 -15.58 -6.54
N ILE A 62 11.30 -15.87 -7.27
CA ILE A 62 12.01 -14.87 -8.08
C ILE A 62 11.11 -14.32 -9.20
N LYS A 63 10.33 -15.16 -9.88
CA LYS A 63 9.57 -14.78 -11.08
C LYS A 63 8.17 -14.25 -10.77
N ASP A 64 7.53 -14.74 -9.71
CA ASP A 64 6.11 -14.54 -9.42
C ASP A 64 5.73 -13.07 -9.23
N ARG A 65 4.56 -12.74 -9.78
CA ARG A 65 3.99 -11.39 -9.78
C ARG A 65 2.52 -11.47 -9.41
N ARG A 66 2.08 -10.46 -8.67
CA ARG A 66 0.66 -10.18 -8.48
C ARG A 66 0.05 -9.76 -9.83
N VAL A 67 -1.27 -9.86 -9.91
CA VAL A 67 -2.05 -9.43 -11.09
C VAL A 67 -1.79 -7.97 -11.47
N ASP A 68 -1.52 -7.11 -10.49
CA ASP A 68 -1.19 -5.69 -10.71
C ASP A 68 0.28 -5.44 -11.12
N GLY A 69 1.10 -6.47 -11.24
CA GLY A 69 2.48 -6.42 -11.72
C GLY A 69 3.55 -6.25 -10.63
N TYR A 70 3.16 -6.03 -9.38
CA TYR A 70 4.10 -6.05 -8.25
C TYR A 70 4.68 -7.44 -8.03
N LYS A 71 5.85 -7.54 -7.38
CA LYS A 71 6.36 -8.83 -6.90
C LYS A 71 5.41 -9.42 -5.85
N ALA A 72 5.10 -10.70 -6.00
CA ALA A 72 4.17 -11.40 -5.11
C ALA A 72 4.79 -11.76 -3.74
N PHE A 73 6.09 -12.02 -3.72
CA PHE A 73 6.81 -12.41 -2.52
C PHE A 73 7.17 -11.20 -1.65
N ARG A 74 7.37 -11.46 -0.36
CA ARG A 74 8.01 -10.50 0.55
C ARG A 74 9.51 -10.71 0.55
N TRP A 75 10.24 -9.61 0.52
CA TRP A 75 11.70 -9.57 0.41
C TRP A 75 12.46 -10.09 1.64
N ASP A 76 11.78 -10.44 2.73
CA ASP A 76 12.32 -11.09 3.93
C ASP A 76 12.42 -12.63 3.76
N GLY A 77 11.65 -13.21 2.83
CA GLY A 77 11.74 -14.62 2.46
C GLY A 77 12.32 -14.85 1.06
N ALA A 78 12.89 -13.83 0.42
CA ALA A 78 13.35 -13.98 -0.96
C ALA A 78 14.62 -14.85 -1.04
N PRO A 79 14.67 -15.82 -1.96
CA PRO A 79 15.85 -16.63 -2.14
C PRO A 79 16.83 -16.00 -3.12
N ILE A 80 18.11 -16.39 -2.97
CA ILE A 80 19.28 -16.01 -3.78
C ILE A 80 19.38 -14.51 -4.06
N LEU A 81 20.34 -13.88 -3.39
CA LEU A 81 20.48 -12.44 -3.23
C LEU A 81 19.13 -11.77 -2.93
N ASN A 82 18.86 -11.66 -1.63
CA ASN A 82 17.94 -10.69 -1.03
C ASN A 82 18.24 -9.21 -1.40
N GLY A 83 19.11 -8.95 -2.37
CA GLY A 83 19.41 -7.65 -2.92
C GLY A 83 18.22 -7.09 -3.68
N GLY A 84 17.84 -5.86 -3.36
CA GLY A 84 16.80 -5.14 -4.09
C GLY A 84 17.08 -3.66 -4.00
N GLN A 85 16.72 -2.91 -5.04
CA GLN A 85 16.96 -1.48 -5.04
C GLN A 85 15.93 -0.76 -4.16
N THR A 86 16.43 0.22 -3.40
CA THR A 86 15.63 1.16 -2.63
C THR A 86 15.90 2.57 -3.12
N THR A 87 14.91 3.42 -2.93
CA THR A 87 14.96 4.83 -3.35
C THR A 87 14.46 5.74 -2.25
N GLN A 88 14.78 7.02 -2.33
CA GLN A 88 14.34 8.04 -1.40
C GLN A 88 13.82 9.28 -2.13
N PHE A 89 12.60 9.68 -1.79
CA PHE A 89 11.99 10.94 -2.21
C PHE A 89 12.17 12.00 -1.13
N VAL A 90 12.58 13.20 -1.54
CA VAL A 90 12.56 14.38 -0.68
C VAL A 90 11.25 15.13 -0.92
N VAL A 91 10.27 14.82 -0.08
CA VAL A 91 8.87 15.22 -0.26
C VAL A 91 8.73 16.72 -0.08
N GLY A 92 8.18 17.40 -1.09
CA GLY A 92 7.92 18.84 -1.04
C GLY A 92 9.13 19.72 -1.34
N ALA A 93 10.23 19.15 -1.86
CA ALA A 93 11.35 19.93 -2.36
C ALA A 93 10.98 20.68 -3.66
N ALA A 94 10.17 20.06 -4.53
CA ALA A 94 9.62 20.68 -5.73
C ALA A 94 8.33 21.46 -5.43
N GLN A 95 8.09 22.56 -6.16
CA GLN A 95 7.13 23.59 -5.75
C GLN A 95 5.66 23.13 -5.81
N LYS A 96 5.32 22.29 -6.78
CA LYS A 96 3.94 21.85 -7.04
C LYS A 96 3.76 20.33 -6.98
N GLU A 97 4.75 19.60 -6.46
CA GLU A 97 4.70 18.14 -6.33
C GLU A 97 3.52 17.70 -5.47
N THR A 98 2.61 16.93 -6.07
CA THR A 98 1.44 16.36 -5.40
C THR A 98 1.75 14.97 -4.83
N ASP A 99 0.94 14.50 -3.89
CA ASP A 99 1.05 13.12 -3.41
C ASP A 99 0.76 12.11 -4.53
N LEU A 100 -0.14 12.42 -5.46
CA LEU A 100 -0.41 11.59 -6.64
C LEU A 100 0.81 11.43 -7.54
N ASP A 101 1.61 12.48 -7.75
CA ASP A 101 2.85 12.40 -8.55
C ASP A 101 3.83 11.40 -7.93
N LEU A 102 4.03 11.50 -6.61
CA LEU A 102 4.88 10.58 -5.83
C LEU A 102 4.35 9.15 -5.89
N LEU A 103 3.04 8.94 -5.69
CA LEU A 103 2.43 7.62 -5.69
C LEU A 103 2.45 6.97 -7.08
N ASN A 104 2.21 7.73 -8.16
CA ASN A 104 2.36 7.26 -9.54
C ASN A 104 3.78 6.79 -9.82
N ARG A 105 4.78 7.59 -9.41
CA ARG A 105 6.19 7.22 -9.58
C ARG A 105 6.50 5.92 -8.85
N ILE A 106 6.07 5.79 -7.60
CA ILE A 106 6.33 4.63 -6.76
C ILE A 106 5.63 3.37 -7.28
N ASP A 107 4.37 3.48 -7.71
CA ASP A 107 3.62 2.38 -8.33
C ASP A 107 4.32 1.88 -9.59
N TRP A 108 4.77 2.79 -10.47
CA TRP A 108 5.58 2.43 -11.63
C TRP A 108 6.89 1.71 -11.22
N GLN A 109 7.57 2.18 -10.17
CA GLN A 109 8.80 1.55 -9.71
C GLN A 109 8.60 0.14 -9.15
N TYR A 110 7.53 -0.09 -8.41
CA TYR A 110 7.23 -1.44 -7.95
C TYR A 110 6.90 -2.38 -9.11
N LYS A 111 6.12 -1.91 -10.09
CA LYS A 111 5.72 -2.72 -11.25
C LYS A 111 6.86 -2.97 -12.25
N LYS A 112 7.64 -1.95 -12.56
CA LYS A 112 8.62 -1.97 -13.67
C LYS A 112 10.06 -2.12 -13.21
N ILE A 113 10.40 -1.65 -12.03
CA ILE A 113 11.77 -1.62 -11.49
C ILE A 113 11.98 -2.65 -10.36
N ASP A 114 10.91 -3.31 -9.92
CA ASP A 114 10.89 -4.27 -8.81
C ASP A 114 11.54 -3.67 -7.55
N LEU A 115 11.12 -2.45 -7.24
CA LEU A 115 11.60 -1.69 -6.08
C LEU A 115 11.35 -2.49 -4.79
N ARG A 116 12.36 -2.56 -3.92
CA ARG A 116 12.24 -3.24 -2.62
C ARG A 116 11.50 -2.39 -1.61
N ARG A 117 11.75 -1.08 -1.59
CA ARG A 117 11.12 -0.09 -0.70
C ARG A 117 11.37 1.33 -1.20
N ALA A 118 10.34 2.16 -1.12
CA ALA A 118 10.47 3.61 -1.19
C ALA A 118 10.64 4.19 0.22
N TYR A 119 11.55 5.14 0.36
CA TYR A 119 11.70 5.98 1.53
C TYR A 119 11.24 7.39 1.20
N PHE A 120 10.65 8.03 2.18
CA PHE A 120 10.23 9.42 2.13
C PHE A 120 10.94 10.18 3.23
N SER A 121 11.38 11.39 2.91
CA SER A 121 11.93 12.34 3.87
C SER A 121 11.33 13.69 3.55
N SER A 122 10.73 14.33 4.54
CA SER A 122 10.20 15.69 4.41
C SER A 122 11.32 16.65 4.07
N PHE A 123 11.10 17.50 3.07
CA PHE A 123 12.03 18.58 2.75
C PHE A 123 12.22 19.53 3.94
N ILE A 124 13.48 19.78 4.30
CA ILE A 124 13.88 20.77 5.30
C ILE A 124 14.79 21.79 4.60
N PRO A 125 14.43 23.08 4.59
CA PRO A 125 15.27 24.11 3.99
C PRO A 125 16.56 24.28 4.80
N ILE A 126 17.67 24.45 4.08
CA ILE A 126 18.97 24.77 4.66
C ILE A 126 19.34 26.17 4.20
N GLU A 127 19.57 27.08 5.14
CA GLU A 127 19.98 28.46 4.86
C GLU A 127 21.25 28.49 4.01
N GLY A 128 21.34 29.46 3.09
CA GLY A 128 22.47 29.58 2.16
C GLY A 128 22.46 28.60 0.98
N THR A 129 21.48 27.68 0.89
CA THR A 129 21.30 26.81 -0.29
C THR A 129 20.26 27.38 -1.26
N PRO A 130 20.24 26.97 -2.54
CA PRO A 130 19.23 27.43 -3.51
C PRO A 130 17.77 27.18 -3.08
N LEU A 131 17.53 26.21 -2.18
CA LEU A 131 16.21 25.89 -1.65
C LEU A 131 15.98 26.43 -0.22
N GLY A 132 16.91 27.23 0.32
CA GLY A 132 16.88 27.69 1.71
C GLY A 132 15.70 28.59 2.07
N SER A 133 15.10 29.28 1.09
CA SER A 133 13.91 30.12 1.30
C SER A 133 12.59 29.36 1.16
N LYS A 134 12.60 28.07 0.80
CA LYS A 134 11.38 27.27 0.67
C LYS A 134 10.82 26.88 2.02
N ARG A 135 9.49 26.68 2.06
CA ARG A 135 8.81 26.18 3.25
C ARG A 135 9.14 24.71 3.48
N ALA A 136 9.42 24.34 4.74
CA ALA A 136 9.58 22.95 5.14
C ALA A 136 8.31 22.13 4.86
N ALA A 137 8.49 20.89 4.42
CA ALA A 137 7.38 19.95 4.25
C ALA A 137 6.91 19.41 5.61
N SER A 138 5.62 19.07 5.69
CA SER A 138 5.04 18.54 6.92
C SER A 138 5.40 17.06 7.12
N LEU A 139 5.90 16.71 8.31
CA LEU A 139 6.11 15.31 8.73
C LEU A 139 4.82 14.46 8.63
N ALA A 140 3.65 15.09 8.81
CA ALA A 140 2.38 14.39 8.65
C ALA A 140 2.13 13.95 7.19
N ARG A 141 2.64 14.70 6.21
CA ARG A 141 2.57 14.34 4.78
C ARG A 141 3.44 13.11 4.49
N GLU A 142 4.68 13.13 4.98
CA GLU A 142 5.60 11.98 4.90
C GLU A 142 4.98 10.71 5.51
N HIS A 143 4.40 10.82 6.71
CA HIS A 143 3.76 9.69 7.37
C HIS A 143 2.59 9.12 6.54
N ARG A 144 1.74 9.97 5.94
CA ARG A 144 0.65 9.52 5.07
C ARG A 144 1.14 8.81 3.81
N LEU A 145 2.25 9.27 3.23
CA LEU A 145 2.88 8.61 2.08
C LEU A 145 3.40 7.22 2.46
N TYR A 146 4.06 7.06 3.62
CA TYR A 146 4.43 5.74 4.13
C TYR A 146 3.24 4.84 4.40
N GLN A 147 2.16 5.36 4.99
CA GLN A 147 0.92 4.61 5.22
C GLN A 147 0.32 4.14 3.89
N THR A 148 0.33 4.98 2.86
CA THR A 148 -0.23 4.66 1.55
C THR A 148 0.65 3.68 0.77
N ASP A 149 1.97 3.83 0.81
CA ASP A 149 2.92 2.83 0.27
C ASP A 149 2.69 1.45 0.87
N TRP A 150 2.42 1.39 2.19
CA TRP A 150 2.07 0.15 2.87
C TRP A 150 0.75 -0.45 2.37
N LEU A 151 -0.27 0.37 2.06
CA LEU A 151 -1.53 -0.10 1.48
C LEU A 151 -1.30 -0.75 0.10
N LEU A 152 -0.51 -0.12 -0.77
CA LEU A 152 -0.19 -0.64 -2.10
C LEU A 152 0.56 -1.97 -2.04
N ARG A 153 1.59 -2.04 -1.18
CA ARG A 153 2.48 -3.21 -1.12
C ARG A 153 1.89 -4.37 -0.34
N ILE A 154 1.32 -4.10 0.83
CA ILE A 154 1.01 -5.14 1.82
C ILE A 154 -0.49 -5.43 1.87
N TYR A 155 -1.34 -4.42 1.66
CA TYR A 155 -2.79 -4.60 1.57
C TYR A 155 -3.28 -4.81 0.13
N HIS A 156 -2.39 -4.70 -0.86
CA HIS A 156 -2.68 -4.94 -2.28
C HIS A 156 -3.74 -3.99 -2.85
N TYR A 157 -3.82 -2.78 -2.30
CA TYR A 157 -4.67 -1.74 -2.88
C TYR A 157 -4.09 -1.32 -4.23
N LYS A 158 -4.96 -1.02 -5.19
CA LYS A 158 -4.54 -0.46 -6.47
C LYS A 158 -4.46 1.06 -6.35
N LEU A 159 -3.51 1.65 -7.06
CA LEU A 159 -3.37 3.11 -7.09
C LEU A 159 -4.62 3.80 -7.62
N ASP A 160 -5.33 3.21 -8.57
CA ASP A 160 -6.57 3.78 -9.09
C ASP A 160 -7.67 3.87 -8.03
N GLU A 161 -7.75 2.92 -7.11
CA GLU A 161 -8.69 2.99 -5.99
C GLU A 161 -8.33 4.12 -5.01
N LEU A 162 -7.04 4.47 -4.90
CA LEU A 162 -6.61 5.60 -4.06
C LEU A 162 -7.01 6.95 -4.66
N LYS A 163 -7.27 7.04 -5.97
CA LYS A 163 -7.68 8.31 -6.60
C LYS A 163 -9.00 8.82 -6.05
N GLY A 164 -9.90 7.92 -5.65
CA GLY A 164 -11.20 8.27 -5.07
C GLY A 164 -11.13 9.01 -3.72
N ILE A 165 -10.00 8.89 -3.00
CA ILE A 165 -9.81 9.57 -1.71
C ILE A 165 -8.95 10.83 -1.80
N LEU A 166 -8.39 11.15 -2.98
CA LEU A 166 -7.54 12.32 -3.12
C LEU A 166 -8.34 13.60 -3.07
N THR A 167 -7.73 14.64 -2.51
CA THR A 167 -8.25 16.01 -2.64
C THR A 167 -8.19 16.47 -4.09
N GLU A 168 -8.96 17.50 -4.45
CA GLU A 168 -8.95 18.12 -5.79
C GLU A 168 -7.54 18.52 -6.27
N LYS A 169 -6.64 18.82 -5.32
CA LYS A 169 -5.23 19.17 -5.60
C LYS A 169 -4.31 17.97 -5.75
N GLY A 170 -4.85 16.75 -5.85
CA GLY A 170 -4.07 15.50 -5.99
C GLY A 170 -3.29 15.08 -4.74
N ASN A 171 -3.66 15.60 -3.56
CA ASN A 171 -2.98 15.27 -2.30
C ASN A 171 -3.81 14.34 -1.41
N LEU A 172 -3.13 13.55 -0.58
CA LEU A 172 -3.76 12.68 0.40
C LEU A 172 -4.47 13.51 1.47
N PRO A 173 -5.72 13.15 1.83
CA PRO A 173 -6.49 13.87 2.84
C PRO A 173 -5.81 13.76 4.21
N ARG A 174 -6.10 14.72 5.10
CA ARG A 174 -5.54 14.69 6.47
C ARG A 174 -6.11 13.50 7.25
N GLY A 175 -5.24 12.81 7.99
CA GLY A 175 -5.60 11.61 8.75
C GLY A 175 -5.06 10.33 8.13
N ASP A 176 -5.55 9.18 8.60
CA ASP A 176 -5.09 7.85 8.19
C ASP A 176 -5.71 7.47 6.83
N PRO A 177 -4.90 7.23 5.77
CA PRO A 177 -5.38 6.87 4.45
C PRO A 177 -6.26 5.61 4.42
N LYS A 178 -6.02 4.63 5.31
CA LYS A 178 -6.84 3.40 5.34
C LYS A 178 -8.27 3.69 5.82
N ILE A 179 -8.45 4.66 6.71
CA ILE A 179 -9.78 5.07 7.17
C ILE A 179 -10.53 5.81 6.07
N HIS A 180 -9.87 6.74 5.37
CA HIS A 180 -10.46 7.42 4.21
C HIS A 180 -10.87 6.43 3.13
N PHE A 181 -10.01 5.47 2.84
CA PHE A 181 -10.34 4.41 1.90
C PHE A 181 -11.55 3.59 2.33
N ALA A 182 -11.60 3.17 3.59
CA ALA A 182 -12.73 2.38 4.07
C ALA A 182 -14.03 3.16 3.94
N ARG A 183 -14.06 4.43 4.35
CA ARG A 183 -15.25 5.28 4.18
C ARG A 183 -15.72 5.31 2.73
N HIS A 184 -14.81 5.61 1.81
CA HIS A 184 -15.12 5.65 0.38
C HIS A 184 -15.57 4.29 -0.18
N TYR A 185 -14.89 3.20 0.19
CA TYR A 185 -15.25 1.84 -0.25
C TYR A 185 -16.66 1.44 0.24
N PHE A 186 -16.99 1.73 1.51
CA PHE A 186 -18.27 1.36 2.13
C PHE A 186 -19.41 2.34 1.83
N GLU A 187 -19.18 3.39 1.04
CA GLU A 187 -20.27 4.18 0.44
C GLU A 187 -21.06 3.34 -0.59
N GLU A 188 -20.36 2.47 -1.33
CA GLU A 188 -20.94 1.65 -2.41
C GLU A 188 -21.03 0.16 -2.04
N HIS A 189 -20.39 -0.26 -0.95
CA HIS A 189 -20.31 -1.67 -0.55
C HIS A 189 -20.97 -1.93 0.80
N SER A 190 -21.56 -3.11 0.94
CA SER A 190 -22.11 -3.57 2.22
C SER A 190 -21.03 -3.80 3.27
N LEU A 191 -21.42 -3.71 4.54
CA LEU A 191 -20.57 -4.06 5.69
C LEU A 191 -20.08 -5.51 5.57
N ILE A 192 -18.86 -5.75 6.02
CA ILE A 192 -18.18 -7.05 5.88
C ILE A 192 -18.59 -8.00 6.99
N ASP A 193 -19.08 -9.19 6.61
CA ASP A 193 -19.22 -10.30 7.54
C ASP A 193 -17.94 -11.15 7.57
N PRO A 194 -17.26 -11.28 8.71
CA PRO A 194 -16.01 -12.03 8.79
C PRO A 194 -16.17 -13.51 8.46
N ASN A 195 -17.37 -14.09 8.62
CA ASN A 195 -17.67 -15.50 8.35
C ASN A 195 -17.84 -15.79 6.85
N GLU A 196 -18.09 -14.77 6.03
CA GLU A 196 -18.38 -14.91 4.61
C GLU A 196 -17.29 -14.28 3.74
N ALA A 197 -16.83 -13.09 4.12
CA ALA A 197 -15.97 -12.24 3.31
C ALA A 197 -14.65 -12.89 2.88
N SER A 198 -14.23 -12.63 1.64
CA SER A 198 -12.94 -13.04 1.14
C SER A 198 -11.78 -12.41 1.94
N TYR A 199 -10.59 -12.98 1.79
CA TYR A 199 -9.37 -12.41 2.37
C TYR A 199 -9.17 -10.93 1.98
N GLN A 200 -9.46 -10.56 0.72
CA GLN A 200 -9.27 -9.20 0.23
C GLN A 200 -10.32 -8.23 0.79
N GLU A 201 -11.57 -8.67 0.96
CA GLU A 201 -12.61 -7.87 1.61
C GLU A 201 -12.30 -7.60 3.08
N LEU A 202 -11.82 -8.63 3.81
CA LEU A 202 -11.35 -8.46 5.19
C LEU A 202 -10.25 -7.41 5.31
N LEU A 203 -9.35 -7.31 4.32
CA LEU A 203 -8.29 -6.30 4.30
C LEU A 203 -8.80 -4.87 4.15
N ARG A 204 -9.99 -4.67 3.56
CA ARG A 204 -10.61 -3.34 3.41
C ARG A 204 -11.06 -2.75 4.75
N VAL A 205 -11.36 -3.60 5.72
CA VAL A 205 -11.78 -3.18 7.07
C VAL A 205 -10.59 -2.58 7.85
N PRO A 206 -10.69 -1.32 8.32
CA PRO A 206 -9.71 -0.76 9.23
C PRO A 206 -9.60 -1.56 10.51
N GLY A 207 -8.38 -1.78 11.02
CA GLY A 207 -8.18 -2.63 12.20
C GLY A 207 -8.08 -4.13 11.92
N ILE A 208 -8.37 -4.58 10.68
CA ILE A 208 -8.01 -5.92 10.20
C ILE A 208 -6.76 -5.82 9.33
N GLY A 209 -5.66 -6.43 9.78
CA GLY A 209 -4.41 -6.51 9.03
C GLY A 209 -4.22 -7.88 8.34
N PRO A 210 -3.17 -8.05 7.51
CA PRO A 210 -2.89 -9.32 6.82
C PRO A 210 -2.81 -10.54 7.73
N ILE A 211 -2.27 -10.37 8.94
CA ILE A 211 -2.17 -11.47 9.91
C ILE A 211 -3.55 -11.82 10.47
N SER A 212 -4.31 -10.83 10.93
CA SER A 212 -5.66 -11.03 11.47
C SER A 212 -6.61 -11.59 10.40
N ALA A 213 -6.57 -11.08 9.17
CA ALA A 213 -7.34 -11.61 8.04
C ALA A 213 -6.97 -13.08 7.74
N LYS A 214 -5.68 -13.44 7.75
CA LYS A 214 -5.24 -14.84 7.59
C LYS A 214 -5.77 -15.73 8.71
N ARG A 215 -5.76 -15.26 9.96
CA ARG A 215 -6.30 -16.00 11.11
C ARG A 215 -7.80 -16.23 10.98
N ILE A 216 -8.56 -15.21 10.57
CA ILE A 216 -10.00 -15.32 10.33
C ILE A 216 -10.28 -16.40 9.28
N VAL A 217 -9.63 -16.33 8.12
CA VAL A 217 -9.79 -17.32 7.05
C VAL A 217 -9.39 -18.74 7.50
N ASN A 218 -8.30 -18.88 8.26
CA ASN A 218 -7.86 -20.18 8.79
C ASN A 218 -8.89 -20.77 9.76
N LEU A 219 -9.43 -19.96 10.68
CA LEU A 219 -10.44 -20.43 11.62
C LEU A 219 -11.73 -20.86 10.92
N ARG A 220 -12.17 -20.11 9.90
CA ARG A 220 -13.30 -20.51 9.06
C ARG A 220 -13.09 -21.85 8.36
N SER A 221 -11.87 -22.09 7.86
CA SER A 221 -11.53 -23.38 7.24
C SER A 221 -11.59 -24.56 8.21
N LYS A 222 -11.59 -24.28 9.52
CA LYS A 222 -11.74 -25.24 10.61
C LYS A 222 -13.16 -25.21 11.20
N SER A 223 -14.13 -24.70 10.45
CA SER A 223 -15.54 -24.61 10.84
C SER A 223 -15.80 -23.76 12.11
N PHE A 224 -14.90 -22.83 12.44
CA PHE A 224 -15.16 -21.87 13.51
C PHE A 224 -15.98 -20.69 12.97
N GLU A 225 -17.09 -20.41 13.67
CA GLU A 225 -17.97 -19.28 13.37
C GLU A 225 -17.77 -18.15 14.40
N PHE A 226 -17.53 -16.94 13.90
CA PHE A 226 -17.48 -15.73 14.70
C PHE A 226 -18.90 -15.26 14.98
N THR A 227 -19.38 -15.47 16.21
CA THR A 227 -20.70 -15.03 16.68
C THR A 227 -20.63 -13.78 17.57
N ARG A 228 -19.44 -13.50 18.12
CA ARG A 228 -19.17 -12.40 19.07
C ARG A 228 -17.98 -11.57 18.63
N ARG A 229 -18.03 -10.25 18.84
CA ARG A 229 -16.94 -9.32 18.47
C ARG A 229 -15.66 -9.60 19.25
N GLU A 230 -15.76 -10.07 20.48
CA GLU A 230 -14.63 -10.44 21.32
C GLU A 230 -13.78 -11.55 20.70
N GLN A 231 -14.39 -12.43 19.90
CA GLN A 231 -13.68 -13.47 19.16
C GLN A 231 -12.84 -12.88 18.01
N LEU A 232 -13.28 -11.78 17.40
CA LEU A 232 -12.45 -11.05 16.43
C LEU A 232 -11.28 -10.34 17.13
N LYS A 233 -11.53 -9.78 18.33
CA LYS A 233 -10.46 -9.19 19.13
C LYS A 233 -9.37 -10.21 19.49
N SER A 234 -9.75 -11.43 19.87
CA SER A 234 -8.79 -12.48 20.24
C SER A 234 -7.91 -12.94 19.09
N VAL A 235 -8.36 -12.79 17.83
CA VAL A 235 -7.54 -13.08 16.64
C VAL A 235 -6.69 -11.89 16.18
N GLY A 236 -6.77 -10.76 16.89
CA GLY A 236 -5.97 -9.56 16.64
C GLY A 236 -6.66 -8.50 15.78
N VAL A 237 -7.99 -8.48 15.72
CA VAL A 237 -8.74 -7.37 15.12
C VAL A 237 -8.84 -6.20 16.10
N VAL A 238 -8.55 -4.99 15.63
CA VAL A 238 -8.73 -3.76 16.42
C VAL A 238 -10.18 -3.30 16.29
N LEU A 239 -11.06 -3.81 17.16
CA LEU A 239 -12.52 -3.57 17.12
C LEU A 239 -12.90 -2.10 17.03
N LYS A 240 -12.28 -1.22 17.84
CA LYS A 240 -12.55 0.23 17.81
C LYS A 240 -12.47 0.85 16.40
N ARG A 241 -11.65 0.28 15.51
CA ARG A 241 -11.52 0.73 14.12
C ARG A 241 -12.36 -0.09 13.13
N ALA A 242 -12.60 -1.36 13.44
CA ALA A 242 -13.26 -2.32 12.56
C ALA A 242 -14.78 -2.31 12.69
N ASP A 243 -15.31 -2.11 13.90
CA ASP A 243 -16.74 -2.24 14.21
C ASP A 243 -17.67 -1.47 13.28
N PRO A 244 -17.38 -0.20 12.88
CA PRO A 244 -18.25 0.54 11.96
C PRO A 244 -18.41 -0.12 10.58
N PHE A 245 -17.49 -1.00 10.21
CA PHE A 245 -17.39 -1.62 8.88
C PHE A 245 -17.71 -3.13 8.92
N LEU A 246 -18.10 -3.65 10.09
CA LEU A 246 -18.37 -5.07 10.31
C LEU A 246 -19.85 -5.34 10.56
N LYS A 247 -20.31 -6.46 10.02
CA LYS A 247 -21.59 -7.10 10.33
C LYS A 247 -21.27 -8.48 10.87
N ILE A 248 -21.93 -8.93 11.93
CA ILE A 248 -21.78 -10.31 12.42
C ILE A 248 -23.19 -10.86 12.55
N ASN A 249 -23.50 -11.91 11.81
CA ASN A 249 -24.78 -12.63 11.87
C ASN A 249 -25.97 -11.68 11.68
N GLY A 250 -25.94 -10.85 10.64
CA GLY A 250 -27.02 -9.89 10.42
C GLY A 250 -26.89 -8.57 11.17
N ARG A 251 -26.07 -8.49 12.22
CA ARG A 251 -26.05 -7.37 13.18
C ARG A 251 -24.79 -6.52 13.07
N ASN A 252 -24.97 -5.22 12.85
CA ASN A 252 -23.93 -4.21 12.98
C ASN A 252 -23.99 -3.55 14.36
N GLN A 253 -22.88 -2.96 14.78
CA GLN A 253 -22.86 -2.13 15.99
C GLN A 253 -22.97 -0.69 15.53
N THR A 254 -24.15 -0.11 15.65
CA THR A 254 -24.34 1.33 15.45
C THR A 254 -23.78 2.06 16.66
N THR A 255 -23.03 3.13 16.43
CA THR A 255 -22.80 4.09 17.51
C THR A 255 -24.13 4.75 17.88
N ILE A 256 -24.25 5.25 19.11
CA ILE A 256 -25.44 6.03 19.50
C ILE A 256 -25.68 7.19 18.52
N SER A 257 -24.61 7.79 17.99
CA SER A 257 -24.67 8.83 16.97
C SER A 257 -25.29 8.36 15.65
N ASP A 258 -24.97 7.15 15.20
CA ASP A 258 -25.55 6.55 13.98
C ASP A 258 -27.03 6.18 14.13
N PHE A 259 -27.48 5.96 15.38
CA PHE A 259 -28.88 5.69 15.68
C PHE A 259 -29.76 6.94 15.52
N PHE A 260 -29.21 8.13 15.77
CA PHE A 260 -29.92 9.41 15.60
C PHE A 260 -29.87 9.97 14.18
N THR A 261 -28.95 9.52 13.33
CA THR A 261 -28.84 9.99 11.94
C THR A 261 -29.68 9.17 10.95
N LYS A 262 -30.11 7.96 11.33
CA LYS A 262 -31.12 7.19 10.59
C LYS A 262 -32.52 7.60 11.07
N GLU A 263 -33.09 8.65 10.48
CA GLU A 263 -34.55 8.78 10.54
C GLU A 263 -35.17 7.55 9.84
N PRO A 264 -36.22 6.94 10.40
CA PRO A 264 -36.93 5.88 9.70
C PRO A 264 -37.58 6.47 8.45
N GLU A 265 -37.26 5.92 7.27
CA GLU A 265 -38.04 6.17 6.06
C GLU A 265 -39.51 5.93 6.40
N LYS A 266 -40.33 6.99 6.38
CA LYS A 266 -41.77 6.86 6.55
C LYS A 266 -42.28 5.97 5.41
N PRO A 267 -43.11 4.95 5.70
CA PRO A 267 -43.75 4.21 4.64
C PRO A 267 -44.61 5.17 3.81
N ILE A 268 -44.36 5.19 2.51
CA ILE A 268 -45.22 5.86 1.54
C ILE A 268 -46.55 5.12 1.58
N HIS A 269 -47.54 5.70 2.26
CA HIS A 269 -48.92 5.27 2.10
C HIS A 269 -49.37 5.71 0.70
N GLU A 270 -49.38 4.78 -0.25
CA GLU A 270 -50.21 4.90 -1.45
C GLU A 270 -51.68 4.84 -1.02
N GLY A 271 -52.32 6.01 -1.02
CA GLY A 271 -53.76 6.14 -0.84
C GLY A 271 -54.47 6.07 -2.19
N VAL A 272 -55.45 5.16 -2.24
CA VAL A 272 -56.49 5.00 -3.27
C VAL A 272 -57.37 6.24 -3.37
#